data_AF-A0A9P8EZ69-F1
#
_entry.id   AF-A0A9P8EZ69-F1
#
_cell.length_a   1.000
_cell.length_b   1.000
_cell.length_c   1.000
_cell.angle_alpha   90.00
_cell.angle_beta   90.00
_cell.angle_gamma   90.00
#
_symmetry.space_group_name_H-M   'P 1'
#
loop_
_entity.id
_entity.type
_entity.pdbx_description
1 polymer ?
#
loop_
_entity_poly.entity_id
_entity_poly.type
_entity_poly.pdbx_seq_one_letter_code
_entity_poly.pdbx_strand_id
1 'polypeptide(L)'
;MEDAKGIIPNAAHYSSPSDSATEVGHDYDQPRSWGARFVDSFKRDPNAHATPPGTVGADGKVFDLEQANAATADSGLSRHLKGRHLQMIAIGGSIGTGLFVGSGSALANGGPASLIIAYGIIGFMLYTTVHALGEMAVLFPVAGSFSAYSTRFLDPAWGFAMGWNYALQWLVVLPLEVVAAT
;
A
#
# COMPACT_ATOMS: atom_id res chain seq x y z
N MET A 1 75.89 -13.06 -17.05
CA MET A 1 74.95 -14.06 -16.50
C MET A 1 74.70 -13.63 -15.07
N GLU A 2 74.03 -12.48 -14.91
CA GLU A 2 72.57 -12.34 -14.67
C GLU A 2 72.36 -12.18 -13.16
N ASP A 3 72.23 -10.94 -12.69
CA ASP A 3 70.95 -10.25 -12.45
C ASP A 3 70.15 -10.88 -11.30
N ALA A 4 70.31 -10.32 -10.10
CA ALA A 4 69.42 -10.58 -8.96
C ALA A 4 69.02 -9.24 -8.32
N LYS A 5 68.32 -8.43 -9.13
CA LYS A 5 67.60 -7.23 -8.71
C LYS A 5 66.18 -7.65 -8.35
N GLY A 6 65.79 -7.44 -7.10
CA GLY A 6 64.38 -7.32 -6.68
C GLY A 6 63.58 -8.61 -6.59
N ILE A 7 63.59 -9.25 -5.42
CA ILE A 7 62.50 -10.12 -4.99
C ILE A 7 61.81 -9.42 -3.82
N ILE A 8 60.89 -8.52 -4.15
CA ILE A 8 59.82 -8.12 -3.26
C ILE A 8 58.60 -8.91 -3.73
N PRO A 9 58.02 -9.79 -2.89
CA PRO A 9 56.83 -10.53 -3.30
C PRO A 9 55.69 -9.56 -3.59
N ASN A 10 55.06 -9.80 -4.74
CA ASN A 10 53.88 -9.15 -5.29
C ASN A 10 52.85 -8.86 -4.17
N ALA A 11 52.59 -7.57 -3.92
CA ALA A 11 51.52 -7.14 -3.05
C ALA A 11 50.21 -7.65 -3.64
N ALA A 12 49.59 -8.61 -2.96
CA ALA A 12 48.27 -9.10 -3.26
C ALA A 12 47.32 -7.91 -3.44
N HIS A 13 46.80 -7.76 -4.67
CA HIS A 13 45.67 -6.92 -4.97
C HIS A 13 44.50 -7.36 -4.09
N TYR A 14 44.28 -6.67 -2.97
CA TYR A 14 43.00 -6.70 -2.28
C TYR A 14 41.98 -6.02 -3.19
N SER A 15 41.19 -6.83 -3.91
CA SER A 15 39.99 -6.37 -4.58
C SER A 15 38.99 -5.89 -3.52
N SER A 16 38.85 -4.57 -3.37
CA SER A 16 37.76 -3.94 -2.63
C SER A 16 36.40 -4.40 -3.20
N PRO A 17 35.42 -4.82 -2.38
CA PRO A 17 34.09 -5.22 -2.85
C PRO A 17 33.19 -4.05 -3.31
N SER A 18 33.73 -3.00 -3.94
CA SER A 18 32.98 -1.78 -4.26
C SER A 18 32.33 -1.74 -5.65
N ASP A 19 32.48 -2.78 -6.48
CA ASP A 19 32.01 -2.76 -7.88
C ASP A 19 30.65 -3.45 -8.11
N SER A 20 29.71 -3.24 -7.19
CA SER A 20 28.28 -3.45 -7.49
C SER A 20 27.43 -2.30 -6.94
N ALA A 21 27.93 -1.07 -7.05
CA ALA A 21 27.04 0.08 -7.07
C ALA A 21 26.25 -0.01 -8.38
N THR A 22 25.07 -0.62 -8.32
CA THR A 22 24.00 -0.43 -9.28
C THR A 22 24.00 1.02 -9.71
N GLU A 23 24.33 1.27 -10.97
CA GLU A 23 24.23 2.58 -11.60
C GLU A 23 22.76 2.99 -11.51
N VAL A 24 22.41 3.72 -10.46
CA VAL A 24 21.11 4.38 -10.33
C VAL A 24 21.14 5.49 -11.38
N GLY A 25 20.68 5.13 -12.59
CA GLY A 25 20.47 6.06 -13.67
C GLY A 25 19.55 7.18 -13.20
N HIS A 26 20.15 8.28 -12.79
CA HIS A 26 19.46 9.54 -12.56
C HIS A 26 19.08 10.11 -13.94
N ASP A 27 17.94 9.65 -14.47
CA ASP A 27 17.30 10.26 -15.65
C ASP A 27 16.67 11.58 -15.20
N TYR A 28 17.51 12.62 -15.10
CA TYR A 28 17.05 13.99 -14.93
C TYR A 28 16.41 14.47 -16.24
N ASP A 29 15.09 14.65 -16.21
CA ASP A 29 14.33 15.64 -16.98
C ASP A 29 14.71 15.81 -18.47
N GLN A 30 14.36 14.85 -19.33
CA GLN A 30 14.02 15.20 -20.72
C GLN A 30 12.56 15.68 -20.80
N PRO A 31 12.27 16.85 -21.39
CA PRO A 31 10.90 17.30 -21.63
C PRO A 31 10.27 16.43 -22.75
N ARG A 32 9.77 15.25 -22.37
CA ARG A 32 9.09 14.33 -23.29
C ARG A 32 7.69 14.87 -23.58
N SER A 33 7.30 14.81 -24.86
CA SER A 33 5.96 15.09 -25.34
C SER A 33 4.91 14.33 -24.49
N TRP A 34 3.80 15.00 -24.15
CA TRP A 34 2.72 14.44 -23.33
C TRP A 34 2.22 13.08 -23.86
N GLY A 35 2.18 12.89 -25.18
CA GLY A 35 1.80 11.61 -25.78
C GLY A 35 2.81 10.48 -25.51
N ALA A 36 4.10 10.79 -25.49
CA ALA A 36 5.15 9.83 -25.15
C ALA A 36 5.08 9.41 -23.68
N ARG A 37 4.75 10.34 -22.76
CA ARG A 37 4.57 10.05 -21.33
C ARG A 37 3.36 9.15 -21.09
N PHE A 38 2.27 9.37 -21.82
CA PHE A 38 1.08 8.52 -21.73
C PHE A 38 1.37 7.10 -22.22
N VAL A 39 2.03 6.94 -23.37
CA VAL A 39 2.39 5.62 -23.91
C VAL A 39 3.40 4.88 -23.02
N ASP A 40 4.38 5.57 -22.44
CA ASP A 40 5.32 4.95 -21.49
C ASP A 40 4.65 4.57 -20.15
N SER A 41 3.55 5.22 -19.75
CA SER A 41 2.82 4.84 -18.51
C SER A 41 2.17 3.46 -18.58
N PHE A 42 1.92 2.94 -19.78
CA PHE A 42 1.42 1.57 -20.00
C PHE A 42 2.54 0.56 -20.21
N LYS A 43 3.79 1.01 -20.37
CA LYS A 43 4.91 0.08 -20.40
C LYS A 43 5.21 -0.38 -18.98
N ARG A 44 5.49 -1.67 -18.85
CA ARG A 44 5.92 -2.26 -17.59
C ARG A 44 7.20 -1.56 -17.14
N ASP A 45 7.22 -1.11 -15.89
CA ASP A 45 8.41 -0.49 -15.31
C ASP A 45 9.58 -1.48 -15.38
N PRO A 46 10.70 -1.14 -16.05
CA PRO A 46 11.88 -2.00 -16.14
C PRO A 46 12.56 -2.24 -14.78
N ASN A 47 12.27 -1.40 -13.77
CA ASN A 47 12.75 -1.57 -12.39
C ASN A 47 11.74 -2.31 -11.49
N ALA A 48 10.62 -2.80 -12.03
CA ALA A 48 9.72 -3.65 -11.26
C ALA A 48 10.39 -5.01 -11.02
N HIS A 49 11.07 -5.14 -9.88
CA HIS A 49 11.64 -6.39 -9.41
C HIS A 49 10.52 -7.44 -9.35
N ALA A 50 10.59 -8.44 -10.24
CA ALA A 50 9.65 -9.55 -10.23
C ALA A 50 9.83 -10.30 -8.92
N THR A 51 8.74 -10.43 -8.16
CA THR A 51 8.67 -11.28 -6.97
C THR A 51 9.27 -12.64 -7.32
N PRO A 52 10.30 -13.12 -6.60
CA PRO A 52 10.78 -14.48 -6.75
C PRO A 52 9.60 -15.45 -6.59
N PRO A 53 9.45 -16.47 -7.44
CA PRO A 53 8.41 -17.49 -7.25
C PRO A 53 8.54 -18.06 -5.84
N GLY A 54 7.43 -18.01 -5.09
CA GLY A 54 7.39 -18.24 -3.65
C GLY A 54 8.26 -19.42 -3.22
N THR A 55 9.34 -19.13 -2.50
CA THR A 55 10.14 -20.15 -1.85
C THR A 55 9.33 -20.67 -0.68
N VAL A 56 9.10 -21.98 -0.63
CA VAL A 56 8.55 -22.66 0.55
C VAL A 56 9.44 -22.24 1.73
N GLY A 57 8.89 -21.48 2.67
CA GLY A 57 9.63 -21.05 3.86
C GLY A 57 10.15 -22.29 4.58
N ALA A 58 11.24 -22.16 5.35
CA ALA A 58 11.85 -23.27 6.09
C ALA A 58 10.85 -24.06 6.98
N ASP A 59 9.71 -23.46 7.29
CA ASP A 59 8.59 -24.00 8.08
C ASP A 59 7.52 -24.76 7.26
N GLY A 60 7.69 -24.95 5.94
CA GLY A 60 6.76 -25.70 5.09
C GLY A 60 5.43 -24.99 4.78
N LYS A 61 5.24 -23.74 5.21
CA LYS A 61 4.07 -22.92 4.88
C LYS A 61 4.26 -22.23 3.52
N VAL A 62 3.24 -22.32 2.67
CA VAL A 62 3.22 -21.79 1.29
C VAL A 62 3.05 -20.25 1.26
N PHE A 63 2.82 -19.61 2.41
CA PHE A 63 2.54 -18.19 2.52
C PHE A 63 3.54 -17.52 3.48
N ASP A 64 4.60 -16.93 2.93
CA ASP A 64 5.53 -16.08 3.68
C ASP A 64 5.02 -14.63 3.67
N LEU A 65 4.41 -14.22 4.78
CA LEU A 65 3.83 -12.88 4.96
C LEU A 65 4.90 -11.79 5.03
N GLU A 66 6.11 -12.12 5.49
CA GLU A 66 7.18 -11.16 5.63
C GLU A 66 7.75 -10.82 4.25
N GLN A 67 7.94 -11.84 3.41
CA GLN A 67 8.34 -11.66 2.02
C GLN A 67 7.28 -10.92 1.18
N ALA A 68 5.99 -11.24 1.38
CA ALA A 68 4.89 -10.54 0.70
C ALA A 68 4.80 -9.06 1.09
N ASN A 69 4.98 -8.73 2.38
CA ASN A 69 4.99 -7.35 2.85
C ASN A 69 6.22 -6.57 2.35
N ALA A 70 7.41 -7.20 2.32
CA ALA A 70 8.62 -6.59 1.78
C ALA A 70 8.48 -6.29 0.28
N ALA A 71 7.93 -7.23 -0.49
CA ALA A 71 7.66 -7.04 -1.92
C ALA A 71 6.62 -5.94 -2.19
N THR A 72 5.67 -5.75 -1.27
CA THR A 72 4.65 -4.71 -1.36
C THR A 72 5.19 -3.34 -0.95
N ALA A 73 6.15 -3.29 -0.02
CA ALA A 73 6.85 -2.06 0.35
C ALA A 73 7.76 -1.54 -0.78
N ASP A 74 8.38 -2.46 -1.54
CA ASP A 74 9.22 -2.19 -2.72
C ASP A 74 8.43 -2.27 -4.04
N SER A 75 7.15 -1.87 -4.01
CA SER A 75 6.37 -1.79 -5.23
C SER A 75 6.92 -0.65 -6.10
N GLY A 76 7.24 -0.91 -7.37
CA GLY A 76 7.61 0.10 -8.39
C GLY A 76 6.48 1.09 -8.74
N LEU A 77 5.48 1.24 -7.87
CA LEU A 77 4.41 2.21 -8.01
C LEU A 77 4.96 3.62 -7.82
N SER A 78 4.71 4.48 -8.80
CA SER A 78 5.07 5.90 -8.70
C SER A 78 4.27 6.56 -7.56
N ARG A 79 4.97 6.95 -6.49
CA ARG A 79 4.38 7.69 -5.36
C ARG A 79 4.17 9.16 -5.74
N HIS A 80 3.27 9.43 -6.69
CA HIS A 80 2.98 10.78 -7.18
C HIS A 80 1.74 11.43 -6.52
N LEU A 81 1.03 10.71 -5.62
CA LEU A 81 -0.10 11.26 -4.89
C LEU A 81 0.36 12.23 -3.79
N LYS A 82 0.07 13.52 -4.00
CA LYS A 82 0.27 14.57 -3.01
C LYS A 82 -0.76 14.42 -1.88
N GLY A 83 -0.43 14.91 -0.68
CA GLY A 83 -1.33 14.83 0.49
C GLY A 83 -2.73 15.41 0.24
N ARG A 84 -2.86 16.44 -0.61
CA ARG A 84 -4.16 17.00 -1.02
C ARG A 84 -5.03 16.00 -1.78
N HIS A 85 -4.44 15.14 -2.61
CA HIS A 85 -5.19 14.12 -3.35
C HIS A 85 -5.70 13.04 -2.40
N LEU A 86 -4.88 12.63 -1.43
CA LEU A 86 -5.29 11.67 -0.41
C LEU A 86 -6.44 12.22 0.45
N GLN A 87 -6.41 13.50 0.81
CA GLN A 87 -7.52 14.15 1.50
C GLN A 87 -8.80 14.20 0.65
N MET A 88 -8.70 14.51 -0.64
CA MET A 88 -9.86 14.48 -1.54
C MET A 88 -10.47 13.09 -1.68
N ILE A 89 -9.64 12.04 -1.72
CA ILE A 89 -10.11 10.65 -1.72
C ILE A 89 -10.83 10.32 -0.41
N ALA A 90 -10.25 10.72 0.73
CA ALA A 90 -10.86 10.47 2.04
C ALA A 90 -12.22 11.18 2.20
N ILE A 91 -12.31 12.45 1.78
CA ILE A 91 -13.56 13.21 1.82
C ILE A 91 -14.58 12.63 0.85
N GLY A 92 -14.17 12.33 -0.39
CA GLY A 92 -15.05 11.76 -1.40
C GLY A 92 -15.59 10.37 -1.04
N GLY A 93 -14.78 9.54 -0.37
CA GLY A 93 -15.21 8.22 0.08
C GLY A 93 -16.06 8.23 1.35
N SER A 94 -15.96 9.28 2.19
CA SER A 94 -16.70 9.37 3.45
C SER A 94 -18.07 10.04 3.30
N ILE A 95 -18.23 10.98 2.36
CA ILE A 95 -19.51 11.62 2.07
C ILE A 95 -20.24 10.80 0.99
N GLY A 96 -21.00 9.80 1.42
CA GLY A 96 -21.75 8.89 0.56
C GLY A 96 -23.27 9.04 0.63
N THR A 97 -23.97 8.25 -0.20
CA THR A 97 -25.44 8.14 -0.21
C THR A 97 -26.01 7.73 1.14
N GLY A 98 -25.27 6.97 1.95
CA GLY A 98 -25.67 6.55 3.29
C GLY A 98 -26.02 7.71 4.23
N LEU A 99 -25.30 8.85 4.13
CA LEU A 99 -25.62 10.05 4.91
C LEU A 99 -26.98 10.63 4.52
N PHE A 100 -27.31 10.65 3.22
CA PHE A 100 -28.54 11.28 2.73
C PHE A 100 -29.76 10.34 2.83
N VAL A 101 -29.60 9.09 2.41
CA VAL A 101 -30.67 8.07 2.42
C VAL A 101 -30.98 7.61 3.84
N GLY A 102 -29.94 7.37 4.66
CA GLY A 102 -30.12 6.89 6.03
C GLY A 102 -30.63 7.97 7.00
N SER A 103 -30.14 9.20 6.87
CA SER A 103 -30.50 10.26 7.82
C SER A 103 -31.95 10.72 7.70
N GLY A 104 -32.57 10.63 6.52
CA GLY A 104 -33.99 11.00 6.34
C GLY A 104 -34.93 10.13 7.19
N SER A 105 -34.75 8.81 7.14
CA SER A 105 -35.52 7.85 7.95
C SER A 105 -35.19 7.97 9.43
N ALA A 106 -33.91 8.12 9.78
CA ALA A 106 -33.49 8.26 11.18
C ALA A 106 -34.01 9.57 11.81
N LEU A 107 -34.08 10.66 11.03
CA LEU A 107 -34.63 11.93 11.48
C LEU A 107 -36.15 11.85 11.67
N ALA A 108 -36.86 11.20 10.73
CA ALA A 108 -38.32 11.04 10.81
C ALA A 108 -38.74 10.19 12.03
N ASN A 109 -37.97 9.16 12.37
CA ASN A 109 -38.30 8.22 13.44
C ASN A 109 -37.79 8.66 14.83
N GLY A 110 -36.58 9.20 14.92
CA GLY A 110 -35.92 9.52 16.20
C GLY A 110 -35.92 11.00 16.59
N GLY A 111 -36.16 11.90 15.62
CA GLY A 111 -36.03 13.34 15.80
C GLY A 111 -34.58 13.84 15.72
N PRO A 112 -34.38 15.17 15.67
CA PRO A 112 -33.07 15.77 15.38
C PRO A 112 -32.03 15.55 16.50
N ALA A 113 -32.49 15.51 17.76
CA ALA A 113 -31.60 15.35 18.91
C ALA A 113 -30.96 13.94 18.95
N SER A 114 -31.74 12.89 18.70
CA SER A 114 -31.22 11.52 18.69
C SER A 114 -30.23 11.30 17.55
N LEU A 115 -30.45 11.93 16.40
CA LEU A 115 -29.57 11.85 15.24
C LEU A 115 -28.17 12.39 15.56
N ILE A 116 -28.09 13.59 16.15
CA ILE A 116 -26.81 14.23 16.51
C ILE A 116 -26.06 13.40 17.55
N ILE A 117 -26.76 12.89 18.57
CA ILE A 117 -26.15 12.04 19.60
C ILE A 117 -25.61 10.74 18.99
N ALA A 118 -26.38 10.08 18.13
CA ALA A 118 -25.96 8.86 17.46
C ALA A 118 -24.72 9.08 16.58
N TYR A 119 -24.70 10.13 15.76
CA TYR A 119 -23.53 10.50 14.94
C TYR A 119 -22.32 10.84 15.81
N GLY A 120 -22.51 11.51 16.96
CA GLY A 120 -21.43 11.83 17.89
C GLY A 120 -20.79 10.58 18.50
N ILE A 121 -21.60 9.63 18.97
CA ILE A 121 -21.11 8.38 19.58
C ILE A 121 -20.37 7.52 18.56
N ILE A 122 -20.97 7.31 17.37
CA ILE A 122 -20.35 6.52 16.31
C ILE A 122 -19.09 7.21 15.79
N GLY A 123 -19.13 8.53 15.58
CA GLY A 123 -17.98 9.32 15.15
C GLY A 123 -16.81 9.24 16.12
N PHE A 124 -17.07 9.28 17.43
CA PHE A 124 -16.02 9.12 18.45
C PHE A 124 -15.39 7.72 18.41
N MET A 125 -16.21 6.66 18.34
CA MET A 125 -15.72 5.27 18.23
C MET A 125 -14.86 5.07 16.96
N LEU A 126 -15.30 5.61 15.83
CA LEU A 126 -14.55 5.53 14.57
C LEU A 126 -13.25 6.34 14.63
N TYR A 127 -13.27 7.51 15.26
CA TYR A 127 -12.06 8.32 15.45
C TYR A 127 -10.97 7.55 16.19
N THR A 128 -11.31 6.92 17.32
CA THR A 128 -10.36 6.09 18.09
C THR A 128 -9.80 4.94 17.24
N THR A 129 -10.66 4.28 16.46
CA THR A 129 -10.26 3.16 15.59
C THR A 129 -9.31 3.61 14.48
N VAL A 130 -9.63 4.68 13.76
CA VAL A 130 -8.81 5.22 12.66
C VAL A 130 -7.49 5.77 13.19
N HIS A 131 -7.48 6.37 14.39
CA HIS A 131 -6.26 6.86 15.01
C HIS A 131 -5.30 5.70 15.35
N ALA A 132 -5.81 4.61 15.94
CA ALA A 132 -5.01 3.40 16.18
C ALA A 132 -4.48 2.75 14.89
N LEU A 133 -5.29 2.71 13.82
CA LEU A 133 -4.82 2.27 12.50
C LEU A 133 -3.76 3.20 11.92
N GLY A 134 -3.88 4.51 12.16
CA GLY A 134 -2.91 5.51 11.72
C GLY A 134 -1.52 5.29 12.32
N GLU A 135 -1.44 5.03 13.62
CA GLU A 135 -0.18 4.68 14.30
C GLU A 135 0.46 3.44 13.67
N MET A 136 -0.33 2.39 13.39
CA MET A 136 0.18 1.20 12.70
C MET A 136 0.65 1.49 11.28
N ALA A 137 -0.04 2.37 10.53
CA ALA A 137 0.32 2.72 9.16
C ALA A 137 1.61 3.53 9.06
N VAL A 138 1.95 4.32 10.08
CA VAL A 138 3.24 5.03 10.16
C VAL A 138 4.37 4.08 10.55
N LEU A 139 4.12 3.15 11.48
CA LEU A 139 5.12 2.17 11.92
C LEU A 139 5.45 1.12 10.85
N PHE A 140 4.46 0.68 10.08
CA PHE A 140 4.61 -0.34 9.06
C PHE A 140 4.07 0.18 7.71
N PRO A 141 4.89 0.91 6.92
CA PRO A 141 4.47 1.46 5.64
C PRO A 141 4.41 0.38 4.56
N VAL A 142 3.43 -0.51 4.65
CA VAL A 142 3.17 -1.55 3.66
C VAL A 142 2.11 -1.03 2.70
N ALA A 143 2.30 -1.18 1.38
CA ALA A 143 1.28 -0.81 0.38
C ALA A 143 0.12 -1.83 0.36
N GLY A 144 -0.60 -1.95 1.47
CA GLY A 144 -1.71 -2.89 1.67
C GLY A 144 -2.94 -2.27 2.32
N SER A 145 -4.07 -2.95 2.22
CA SER A 145 -5.31 -2.59 2.93
C SER A 145 -5.19 -2.91 4.43
N PHE A 146 -6.14 -2.44 5.27
CA PHE A 146 -6.22 -2.77 6.69
C PHE A 146 -6.21 -4.29 6.97
N SER A 147 -6.67 -5.09 6.01
CA SER A 147 -6.58 -6.56 6.04
C SER A 147 -5.13 -7.03 6.21
N ALA A 148 -4.14 -6.39 5.57
CA ALA A 148 -2.72 -6.74 5.71
C ALA A 148 -2.20 -6.59 7.14
N TYR A 149 -2.65 -5.55 7.87
CA TYR A 149 -2.32 -5.41 9.29
C TYR A 149 -2.96 -6.52 10.13
N SER A 150 -4.20 -6.90 9.82
CA SER A 150 -4.88 -7.99 10.53
C SER A 150 -4.22 -9.36 10.28
N THR A 151 -3.74 -9.61 9.07
CA THR A 151 -2.98 -10.83 8.72
C THR A 151 -1.65 -10.91 9.47
N ARG A 152 -1.03 -9.75 9.74
CA ARG A 152 0.27 -9.66 10.45
C ARG A 152 0.13 -9.76 11.97
N PHE A 153 -0.89 -9.14 12.57
CA PHE A 153 -1.02 -9.03 14.02
C PHE A 153 -1.99 -10.04 14.67
N LEU A 154 -2.93 -10.60 13.90
CA LEU A 154 -3.92 -11.56 14.42
C LEU A 154 -3.60 -12.97 13.94
N ASP A 155 -3.98 -13.27 12.69
CA ASP A 155 -3.77 -14.58 12.07
C ASP A 155 -3.99 -14.50 10.56
N PRO A 156 -3.30 -15.31 9.73
CA PRO A 156 -3.52 -15.36 8.30
C PRO A 156 -4.98 -15.66 7.90
N ALA A 157 -5.69 -16.53 8.65
CA ALA A 157 -7.09 -16.85 8.38
C ALA A 157 -8.02 -15.67 8.68
N TRP A 158 -7.69 -14.87 9.69
CA TRP A 158 -8.44 -13.65 10.02
C TRP A 158 -8.28 -12.58 8.94
N GLY A 159 -7.06 -12.42 8.44
CA GLY A 159 -6.76 -11.55 7.29
C GLY A 159 -7.57 -11.92 6.05
N PHE A 160 -7.64 -13.22 5.73
CA PHE A 160 -8.43 -13.74 4.62
C PHE A 160 -9.93 -13.48 4.81
N ALA A 161 -10.48 -13.76 6.00
CA ALA A 161 -11.89 -13.53 6.31
C ALA A 161 -12.26 -12.03 6.19
N MET A 162 -11.43 -11.13 6.71
CA MET A 162 -11.62 -9.68 6.59
C MET A 162 -11.57 -9.22 5.14
N GLY A 163 -10.65 -9.77 4.33
CA GLY A 163 -10.56 -9.47 2.91
C GLY A 163 -11.83 -9.87 2.14
N TRP A 164 -12.36 -11.06 2.42
CA TRP A 164 -13.60 -11.53 1.79
C TRP A 164 -14.83 -10.77 2.26
N ASN A 165 -14.92 -10.46 3.56
CA ASN A 165 -15.99 -9.64 4.10
C ASN A 165 -16.02 -8.25 3.43
N TYR A 166 -14.85 -7.64 3.24
CA TYR A 166 -14.72 -6.36 2.56
C TYR A 166 -15.12 -6.45 1.07
N ALA A 167 -14.72 -7.51 0.37
CA ALA A 167 -15.11 -7.73 -1.02
C ALA A 167 -16.64 -7.90 -1.18
N LEU A 168 -17.25 -8.70 -0.30
CA LEU A 168 -18.71 -8.86 -0.27
C LEU A 168 -19.44 -7.57 0.07
N GLN A 169 -18.90 -6.76 0.99
CA GLN A 169 -19.45 -5.44 1.30
C GLN A 169 -19.53 -4.58 0.05
N TRP A 170 -18.46 -4.49 -0.76
CA TRP A 170 -18.50 -3.72 -2.01
C TRP A 170 -19.46 -4.30 -3.05
N LEU A 171 -19.59 -5.62 -3.12
CA LEU A 171 -20.57 -6.29 -4.00
C LEU A 171 -22.00 -5.89 -3.63
N VAL A 172 -22.31 -5.69 -2.35
CA VAL A 172 -23.63 -5.25 -1.88
C VAL A 172 -23.83 -3.74 -1.98
N VAL A 173 -22.80 -2.95 -1.67
CA VAL A 173 -22.87 -1.48 -1.66
C VAL A 173 -23.06 -0.92 -3.06
N LEU A 174 -22.37 -1.45 -4.09
CA LEU A 174 -22.47 -0.91 -5.45
C LEU A 174 -23.90 -0.96 -6.02
N PRO A 175 -24.65 -2.08 -5.97
CA PRO A 175 -26.07 -2.10 -6.35
C PRO A 175 -26.93 -1.15 -5.51
N LEU A 176 -26.67 -1.03 -4.21
CA LEU A 176 -27.41 -0.13 -3.32
C LEU A 176 -27.21 1.33 -3.71
N GLU A 177 -25.99 1.73 -4.09
CA GLU A 177 -25.72 3.07 -4.61
C GLU A 177 -26.44 3.33 -5.94
N VAL A 178 -26.53 2.33 -6.83
CA VAL A 178 -27.30 2.44 -8.09
C VAL A 178 -28.79 2.63 -7.82
N VAL A 179 -29.38 1.85 -6.90
CA VAL A 179 -30.80 1.99 -6.53
C VAL A 179 -31.07 3.32 -5.84
N ALA A 180 -30.15 3.81 -5.02
CA ALA A 180 -30.29 5.11 -4.37
C ALA A 180 -30.19 6.29 -5.36
N ALA A 181 -29.52 6.09 -6.50
CA ALA A 181 -29.36 7.12 -7.53
C ALA A 181 -30.55 7.22 -8.50
N THR A 182 -31.42 6.20 -8.56
CA THR A 182 -32.61 6.11 -9.42
C THR A 182 -33.88 6.43 -8.67
#